data_AF-A0AAW2JWK1-F1
#
_entry.id   AF-A0AAW2JWK1-F1
#
_cell.length_a   1.000
_cell.length_b   1.000
_cell.length_c   1.000
_cell.angle_alpha   90.00
_cell.angle_beta   90.00
_cell.angle_gamma   90.00
#
_symmetry.space_group_name_H-M   'P 1'
#
loop_
_entity.id
_entity.type
_entity.pdbx_description
1 polymer ?
#
loop_
_entity_poly.entity_id
_entity_poly.type
_entity_poly.pdbx_seq_one_letter_code
_entity_poly.pdbx_strand_id
1 'polypeptide(L)'
;MHRMKELYAITEYHIRYAVMKVFFGMIMIKGSSVREHGVMILSLVEKLKDLQADFSEEETYVDFILQSLSPSFDQFTISYNMNGLEESLHELIDILVKYEAMIEKFYTVSTSGRGLNL
;
A
#
# COMPACT_ATOMS: atom_id res chain seq x y z
N MET A 1 -38.47 17.45 -4.82
CA MET A 1 -37.00 17.61 -4.86
C MET A 1 -36.27 17.20 -3.57
N HIS A 2 -36.89 17.25 -2.39
CA HIS A 2 -36.23 16.88 -1.11
C HIS A 2 -35.75 15.42 -1.07
N ARG A 3 -36.64 14.48 -1.42
CA ARG A 3 -36.35 13.03 -1.43
C ARG A 3 -35.19 12.61 -2.36
N MET A 4 -34.96 13.33 -3.46
CA MET A 4 -33.84 13.02 -4.36
C MET A 4 -32.51 13.37 -3.70
N LYS A 5 -32.41 14.53 -3.03
CA LYS A 5 -31.19 14.93 -2.32
C LYS A 5 -30.83 13.97 -1.19
N GLU A 6 -31.84 13.47 -0.47
CA GLU A 6 -31.65 12.45 0.57
C GLU A 6 -31.12 11.13 0.00
N LEU A 7 -31.68 10.66 -1.13
CA LEU A 7 -31.20 9.43 -1.79
C LEU A 7 -29.76 9.57 -2.31
N TYR A 8 -29.40 10.73 -2.89
CA TYR A 8 -28.02 11.01 -3.31
C TYR A 8 -27.06 11.00 -2.11
N ALA A 9 -27.40 11.68 -1.01
CA ALA A 9 -26.58 11.71 0.20
C ALA A 9 -26.38 10.32 0.84
N ILE A 10 -27.43 9.49 0.87
CA ILE A 10 -27.35 8.09 1.33
C ILE A 10 -26.40 7.28 0.43
N THR A 11 -26.49 7.51 -0.88
CA THR A 11 -25.64 6.81 -1.87
C THR A 11 -24.17 7.19 -1.71
N GLU A 12 -23.87 8.48 -1.57
CA GLU A 12 -22.50 8.97 -1.32
C GLU A 12 -21.93 8.44 -0.01
N TYR A 13 -22.73 8.40 1.06
CA TYR A 13 -22.33 7.79 2.34
C TYR A 13 -21.95 6.31 2.16
N HIS A 14 -22.77 5.52 1.45
CA HIS A 14 -22.50 4.11 1.22
C HIS A 14 -21.24 3.89 0.37
N ILE A 15 -21.02 4.70 -0.67
CA ILE A 15 -19.84 4.61 -1.53
C ILE A 15 -18.59 4.93 -0.70
N ARG A 16 -18.60 6.03 0.06
CA ARG A 16 -17.48 6.41 0.94
C ARG A 16 -17.18 5.31 1.95
N TYR A 17 -18.19 4.77 2.62
CA TYR A 17 -18.02 3.66 3.55
C TYR A 17 -17.39 2.43 2.88
N ALA A 18 -17.84 2.06 1.67
CA ALA A 18 -17.29 0.92 0.93
C ALA A 18 -15.82 1.13 0.56
N VAL A 19 -15.44 2.32 0.08
CA VAL A 19 -14.04 2.65 -0.25
C VAL A 19 -13.17 2.63 1.00
N MET A 20 -13.61 3.25 2.10
CA MET A 20 -12.89 3.21 3.37
C MET A 20 -12.71 1.78 3.87
N LYS A 21 -13.78 0.96 3.83
CA LYS A 21 -13.72 -0.44 4.26
C LYS A 21 -12.67 -1.24 3.47
N VAL A 22 -12.58 -1.03 2.15
CA VAL A 22 -11.55 -1.67 1.33
C VAL A 22 -10.18 -1.15 1.73
N PHE A 23 -10.00 0.17 1.79
CA PHE A 23 -8.74 0.83 2.12
C PHE A 23 -8.16 0.37 3.46
N PHE A 24 -8.93 0.42 4.54
CA PHE A 24 -8.51 -0.05 5.87
C PHE A 24 -8.32 -1.58 5.97
N GLY A 25 -8.88 -2.33 5.03
CA GLY A 25 -8.74 -3.79 4.95
C GLY A 25 -7.60 -4.25 4.04
N MET A 26 -6.89 -3.33 3.38
CA MET A 26 -5.80 -3.67 2.45
C MET A 26 -4.63 -4.29 3.20
N ILE A 27 -4.31 -5.53 2.86
CA ILE A 27 -3.09 -6.23 3.29
C ILE A 27 -2.48 -6.88 2.05
N MET A 28 -1.18 -6.71 1.87
CA MET A 28 -0.42 -7.28 0.79
C MET A 28 -0.44 -8.80 0.89
N ILE A 29 -0.88 -9.46 -0.18
CA ILE A 29 -0.93 -10.92 -0.24
C ILE A 29 0.52 -11.45 -0.29
N LYS A 30 0.83 -12.46 0.53
CA LYS A 30 2.16 -13.08 0.54
C LYS A 30 2.54 -13.57 -0.87
N GLY A 31 3.68 -13.09 -1.38
CA GLY A 31 4.20 -13.46 -2.70
C GLY A 31 3.55 -12.72 -3.88
N SER A 32 2.64 -11.78 -3.63
CA SER A 32 2.20 -10.82 -4.66
C SER A 32 3.23 -9.71 -4.84
N SER A 33 3.16 -8.95 -5.95
CA SER A 33 4.07 -7.84 -6.20
C SER A 33 3.71 -6.60 -5.39
N VAL A 34 4.71 -5.96 -4.80
CA VAL A 34 4.54 -4.68 -4.10
C VAL A 34 4.11 -3.55 -5.04
N ARG A 35 4.45 -3.64 -6.34
CA ARG A 35 3.98 -2.68 -7.34
C ARG A 35 2.47 -2.74 -7.52
N GLU A 36 1.92 -3.94 -7.65
CA GLU A 36 0.47 -4.14 -7.79
C GLU A 36 -0.27 -3.65 -6.55
N HIS A 37 0.25 -3.99 -5.36
CA HIS A 37 -0.28 -3.55 -4.09
C HIS A 37 -0.27 -2.02 -3.94
N GLY A 38 0.86 -1.37 -4.24
CA GLY A 38 1.00 0.09 -4.19
C GLY A 38 0.05 0.80 -5.17
N VAL A 39 -0.09 0.30 -6.40
CA VAL A 39 -1.04 0.85 -7.38
C VAL A 39 -2.50 0.73 -6.90
N MET A 40 -2.87 -0.39 -6.27
CA MET A 40 -4.21 -0.53 -5.68
C MET A 40 -4.46 0.50 -4.57
N ILE A 41 -3.47 0.75 -3.70
CA ILE A 41 -3.58 1.78 -2.66
C ILE A 41 -3.73 3.17 -3.29
N LEU A 42 -2.87 3.55 -4.24
CA LEU A 42 -2.99 4.84 -4.94
C LEU A 42 -4.38 5.04 -5.57
N SER A 43 -4.90 4.00 -6.22
CA SER A 43 -6.24 4.03 -6.81
C SER A 43 -7.36 4.26 -5.78
N LEU A 44 -7.18 3.80 -4.54
CA LEU A 44 -8.12 4.05 -3.44
C LEU A 44 -7.94 5.46 -2.87
N VAL A 45 -6.71 5.97 -2.79
CA VAL A 45 -6.43 7.36 -2.38
C VAL A 45 -7.08 8.35 -3.34
N GLU A 46 -6.96 8.13 -4.66
CA GLU A 46 -7.64 8.94 -5.67
C GLU A 46 -9.17 8.93 -5.48
N LYS A 47 -9.76 7.75 -5.26
CA LYS A 47 -11.19 7.63 -4.98
C LYS A 47 -11.62 8.35 -3.69
N LEU A 48 -10.79 8.34 -2.65
CA LEU A 48 -11.08 9.07 -1.42
C LEU A 48 -11.04 10.59 -1.67
N LYS A 49 -10.09 11.09 -2.46
CA LYS A 49 -10.01 12.49 -2.88
C LYS A 49 -11.24 12.92 -3.68
N ASP A 50 -11.68 12.10 -4.64
CA ASP A 50 -12.89 12.35 -5.42
C ASP A 50 -14.15 12.45 -4.55
N LEU A 51 -14.18 11.70 -3.43
CA LEU A 51 -15.26 11.68 -2.45
C LEU A 51 -15.11 12.73 -1.34
N GLN A 52 -14.07 13.59 -1.38
CA GLN A 52 -13.73 14.54 -0.33
C GLN A 52 -13.62 13.88 1.06
N ALA A 53 -13.06 12.67 1.06
CA ALA A 53 -12.91 11.79 2.22
C ALA A 53 -11.45 11.38 2.45
N ASP A 54 -10.52 12.09 1.82
CA ASP A 54 -9.09 11.95 1.96
C ASP A 54 -8.59 12.47 3.31
N PHE A 55 -7.43 11.97 3.73
CA PHE A 55 -6.69 12.48 4.88
C PHE A 55 -5.83 13.68 4.47
N SER A 56 -5.81 14.71 5.33
CA SER A 56 -5.08 15.95 5.09
C SER A 56 -3.55 15.77 5.05
N GLU A 57 -3.05 14.81 5.84
CA GLU A 57 -1.61 14.54 5.99
C GLU A 57 -1.19 13.40 5.06
N GLU A 58 -0.21 13.63 4.19
CA GLU A 58 0.25 12.62 3.23
C GLU A 58 0.92 11.43 3.93
N GLU A 59 1.55 11.70 5.08
CA GLU A 59 2.19 10.72 5.96
C GLU A 59 1.20 9.65 6.45
N THR A 60 -0.09 9.99 6.54
CA THR A 60 -1.13 9.03 6.90
C THR A 60 -1.19 7.89 5.87
N TYR A 61 -1.03 8.19 4.58
CA TYR A 61 -1.02 7.17 3.52
C TYR A 61 0.28 6.37 3.51
N VAL A 62 1.41 7.00 3.85
CA VAL A 62 2.69 6.30 4.05
C VAL A 62 2.55 5.25 5.15
N ASP A 63 1.97 5.63 6.30
CA ASP A 63 1.72 4.71 7.40
C ASP A 63 0.83 3.53 6.97
N PHE A 64 -0.23 3.79 6.19
CA PHE A 64 -1.08 2.73 5.65
C PHE A 64 -0.33 1.78 4.72
N ILE A 65 0.49 2.32 3.81
CA ILE A 65 1.31 1.48 2.92
C ILE A 65 2.21 0.60 3.77
N LEU A 66 3.01 1.17 4.67
CA LEU A 66 3.98 0.42 5.49
C LEU A 66 3.31 -0.66 6.34
N GLN A 67 2.16 -0.38 6.97
CA GLN A 67 1.42 -1.35 7.78
C GLN A 67 0.77 -2.46 6.95
N SER A 68 0.44 -2.18 5.69
CA SER A 68 -0.20 -3.15 4.80
C SER A 68 0.78 -4.10 4.14
N LEU A 69 2.08 -3.85 4.19
CA LEU A 69 3.09 -4.70 3.56
C LEU A 69 3.13 -6.10 4.18
N SER A 70 3.60 -7.06 3.38
CA SER A 70 3.82 -8.41 3.88
C SER A 70 5.08 -8.48 4.77
N PRO A 71 5.23 -9.48 5.66
CA PRO A 71 6.35 -9.56 6.60
C PRO A 71 7.75 -9.62 5.96
N SER A 72 7.87 -9.89 4.66
CA SER A 72 9.17 -9.82 3.96
C SER A 72 9.74 -8.39 3.90
N PHE A 73 8.92 -7.37 4.19
CA PHE A 73 9.30 -5.96 4.20
C PHE A 73 9.59 -5.42 5.61
N ASP A 74 9.53 -6.23 6.68
CA ASP A 74 9.72 -5.75 8.06
C ASP A 74 11.05 -5.00 8.26
N GLN A 75 12.14 -5.49 7.65
CA GLN A 75 13.45 -4.82 7.70
C GLN A 75 13.43 -3.46 6.97
N PHE A 76 12.72 -3.37 5.85
CA PHE A 76 12.51 -2.11 5.15
C PHE A 76 11.75 -1.12 6.04
N THR A 77 10.62 -1.54 6.62
CA THR A 77 9.78 -0.70 7.48
C THR A 77 10.55 -0.17 8.70
N ILE A 78 11.35 -1.01 9.37
CA ILE A 78 12.21 -0.57 10.48
C ILE A 78 13.21 0.49 10.00
N SER A 79 13.88 0.24 8.87
CA SER A 79 14.86 1.19 8.32
C SER A 79 14.22 2.51 7.90
N TYR A 80 13.03 2.46 7.30
CA TYR A 80 12.29 3.63 6.86
C TYR A 80 11.88 4.49 8.04
N ASN A 81 11.27 3.90 9.08
CA ASN A 81 10.83 4.61 10.28
C ASN A 81 11.99 5.27 11.05
N MET A 82 13.19 4.69 10.98
CA MET A 82 14.37 5.20 11.69
C MET A 82 15.05 6.37 10.97
N ASN A 83 15.07 6.35 9.64
CA ASN A 83 15.82 7.32 8.86
C ASN A 83 14.95 8.42 8.25
N GLY A 84 13.67 8.13 8.01
CA GLY A 84 12.73 9.03 7.35
C GLY A 84 13.15 9.37 5.91
N LEU A 85 12.19 9.44 5.00
CA LEU A 85 12.39 10.05 3.70
C LEU A 85 11.19 10.97 3.45
N GLU A 86 11.45 12.24 3.13
CA GLU A 86 10.40 13.13 2.62
C GLU A 86 10.18 12.76 1.15
N GLU A 87 9.26 11.81 0.93
CA GLU A 87 8.98 11.23 -0.37
C GLU A 87 7.48 11.18 -0.63
N SER A 88 7.10 11.40 -1.88
CA SER A 88 5.73 11.17 -2.34
C SER A 88 5.36 9.68 -2.29
N LEU A 89 4.07 9.37 -2.27
CA LEU A 89 3.59 7.98 -2.32
C LEU A 89 4.13 7.18 -3.52
N HIS A 90 4.31 7.84 -4.66
CA HIS A 90 4.88 7.21 -5.85
C HIS A 90 6.35 6.83 -5.66
N GLU A 91 7.13 7.71 -5.04
CA GLU A 91 8.56 7.46 -4.75
C GLU A 91 8.72 6.33 -3.74
N LEU A 92 7.91 6.32 -2.68
CA LEU A 92 7.87 5.22 -1.71
C LEU A 92 7.62 3.87 -2.39
N ILE A 93 6.65 3.80 -3.31
CA ILE A 93 6.34 2.57 -4.06
C ILE A 93 7.53 2.16 -4.93
N ASP A 94 8.18 3.09 -5.62
CA ASP A 94 9.34 2.77 -6.45
C ASP A 94 10.54 2.27 -5.62
N ILE A 95 10.72 2.77 -4.40
CA ILE A 95 11.73 2.25 -3.47
C ILE A 95 11.37 0.85 -2.99
N LEU A 96 10.12 0.61 -2.62
CA LEU A 96 9.63 -0.70 -2.24
C LEU A 96 9.86 -1.73 -3.36
N VAL A 97 9.63 -1.36 -4.62
CA VAL A 97 9.89 -2.22 -5.79
C VAL A 97 11.38 -2.53 -5.93
N LYS A 98 12.27 -1.56 -5.71
CA LYS A 98 13.73 -1.81 -5.71
C LYS A 98 14.12 -2.77 -4.58
N TYR A 99 13.50 -2.63 -3.41
CA TYR A 99 13.71 -3.53 -2.27
C TYR A 99 13.22 -4.96 -2.55
N GLU A 100 12.03 -5.11 -3.14
CA GLU A 100 11.48 -6.41 -3.59
C GLU A 100 12.46 -7.13 -4.53
N ALA A 101 12.96 -6.44 -5.56
CA ALA A 101 13.94 -7.02 -6.49
C ALA A 101 15.28 -7.37 -5.81
N MET A 102 15.67 -6.64 -4.76
CA MET A 102 16.87 -6.92 -3.99
C MET A 102 16.71 -8.22 -3.18
N ILE A 103 15.61 -8.38 -2.44
CA ILE A 103 15.37 -9.58 -1.63
C ILE A 103 15.25 -10.83 -2.50
N GLU A 104 14.62 -10.76 -3.67
CA GLU A 104 14.52 -11.88 -4.63
C GLU A 104 15.88 -12.36 -5.13
N LYS A 105 16.81 -11.42 -5.41
CA LYS A 105 18.19 -11.75 -5.80
C LYS A 105 18.92 -12.49 -4.68
N PHE A 106 18.72 -12.11 -3.42
CA PHE A 106 19.35 -12.83 -2.29
C PHE A 106 18.82 -14.25 -2.12
N TYR A 107 17.53 -14.49 -2.33
CA TYR A 107 16.95 -15.84 -2.27
C TYR A 107 17.42 -16.75 -3.40
N THR A 108 17.55 -16.22 -4.62
CA THR A 108 18.02 -16.99 -5.79
C THR A 108 19.51 -17.35 -5.69
N VAL A 109 20.36 -16.43 -5.20
CA VAL A 109 21.78 -16.70 -4.97
C VAL A 109 21.99 -17.69 -3.82
N SER A 110 21.19 -17.59 -2.74
CA SER A 110 21.32 -18.47 -1.57
C SER A 110 20.89 -19.92 -1.83
N THR A 111 19.96 -20.14 -2.77
CA THR A 111 19.52 -21.50 -3.14
C THR A 111 20.42 -22.15 -4.19
N SER A 112 21.05 -21.37 -5.07
CA SER A 112 22.05 -21.87 -6.02
C SER A 112 23.35 -22.36 -5.36
N GLY A 113 23.65 -21.95 -4.12
CA GLY A 113 24.85 -22.35 -3.38
C GLY A 113 24.72 -23.63 -2.54
N ARG A 114 23.55 -24.30 -2.52
CA ARG A 114 23.29 -25.54 -1.76
C ARG A 114 23.21 -26.81 -2.63
N GLY A 115 23.77 -26.76 -3.84
CA GLY A 115 23.99 -27.94 -4.66
C GLY A 115 25.46 -28.34 -4.63
N LEU A 116 25.73 -29.61 -4.35
CA LEU A 116 27.05 -30.29 -4.30
C LEU A 116 27.70 -30.35 -2.91
N ASN A 117 27.15 -31.23 -2.06
CA ASN A 117 27.93 -32.11 -1.20
C ASN A 117 27.17 -33.45 -1.08
N LEU A 118 27.42 -34.33 -2.05
CA LEU A 118 27.23 -35.79 -1.96
C LEU A 118 28.52 -36.44 -2.44
#